data_AF-A0A1F1XD17-F1
#
_entry.id   AF-A0A1F1XD17-F1
#
_cell.length_a   1.000
_cell.length_b   1.000
_cell.length_c   1.000
_cell.angle_alpha   90.00
_cell.angle_beta   90.00
_cell.angle_gamma   90.00
#
_symmetry.space_group_name_H-M   'P 1'
#
loop_
_entity.id
_entity.type
_entity.pdbx_description
1 polymer ?
#
loop_
_entity_poly.entity_id
_entity_poly.type
_entity_poly.pdbx_seq_one_letter_code
_entity_poly.pdbx_strand_id
1 'polypeptide(L)'
;MISTAELSQEHRDQILDLLGAVTAHDGVSPLDEAASLALDGDGARHLLRLEGDRAVAYAGVLADGTVQGMVRPEVRRRGLGTALLEAALSDRPDAGVWAHGALEGSLAFLSAAGLVETRRLLTLHRALGADAALEPVPESSLPGLTLGVFDPARDADAWVGVNSRAFASHPEQGALTRADLDQRLAQPWFDAEDMVVARRDGELIGFVWVKRERPGATDADAEIYVVATDPAVQGHRIAAVLLATALRRLAEDGVPGVELYVEADNTAALRLYERWGFEVSGRDVQMRRPAAASA
;
A
#
# COMPACT_ATOMS: atom_id res chain seq x y z
N MET A 1 27.90 -9.33 -9.75
CA MET A 1 26.81 -8.71 -8.99
C MET A 1 27.44 -7.80 -7.99
N ILE A 2 26.93 -6.60 -7.84
CA ILE A 2 27.24 -5.78 -6.67
C ILE A 2 26.17 -6.11 -5.63
N SER A 3 26.60 -6.34 -4.39
CA SER A 3 25.72 -6.58 -3.25
C SER A 3 26.20 -5.68 -2.12
N THR A 4 25.38 -4.72 -1.71
CA THR A 4 25.77 -3.68 -0.75
C THR A 4 24.60 -3.30 0.16
N ALA A 5 24.91 -2.85 1.38
CA ALA A 5 23.92 -2.26 2.28
C ALA A 5 23.72 -0.77 2.01
N GLU A 6 24.72 -0.11 1.44
CA GLU A 6 24.69 1.33 1.12
C GLU A 6 25.04 1.54 -0.35
N LEU A 7 24.28 2.41 -1.03
CA LEU A 7 24.53 2.79 -2.41
C LEU A 7 25.43 4.03 -2.47
N SER A 8 26.42 4.01 -3.37
CA SER A 8 27.08 5.26 -3.78
C SER A 8 26.07 6.14 -4.52
N GLN A 9 26.32 7.46 -4.55
CA GLN A 9 25.50 8.39 -5.31
C GLN A 9 25.38 7.96 -6.79
N GLU A 10 26.47 7.53 -7.40
CA GLU A 10 26.48 7.02 -8.77
C GLU A 10 25.56 5.80 -8.97
N HIS A 11 25.63 4.80 -8.09
CA HIS A 11 24.76 3.63 -8.22
C HIS A 11 23.29 3.98 -7.97
N ARG A 12 23.01 4.90 -7.04
CA ARG A 12 21.66 5.40 -6.80
C ARG A 12 21.09 6.08 -8.04
N ASP A 13 21.84 7.00 -8.65
CA ASP A 13 21.44 7.69 -9.88
C ASP A 13 21.18 6.70 -11.02
N GLN A 14 22.02 5.66 -11.15
CA GLN A 14 21.82 4.59 -12.14
C GLN A 14 20.58 3.72 -11.86
N ILE A 15 20.26 3.45 -10.59
CA ILE A 15 19.04 2.73 -10.19
C ILE A 15 17.80 3.59 -10.49
N LEU A 16 17.85 4.90 -10.24
CA LEU A 16 16.76 5.82 -10.56
C LEU A 16 16.55 5.97 -12.08
N ASP A 17 17.62 6.00 -12.88
CA ASP A 17 17.51 5.92 -14.36
C ASP A 17 16.86 4.61 -14.80
N LEU A 18 17.30 3.49 -14.22
CA LEU A 18 16.73 2.18 -14.51
C LEU A 18 15.23 2.13 -14.13
N LEU A 19 14.88 2.69 -12.98
CA LEU A 19 13.49 2.81 -12.51
C LEU A 19 12.65 3.57 -13.54
N GLY A 20 13.10 4.76 -13.94
CA GLY A 20 12.41 5.57 -14.95
C GLY A 20 12.22 4.84 -16.29
N ALA A 21 13.25 4.14 -16.77
CA ALA A 21 13.18 3.40 -18.02
C ALA A 21 12.22 2.19 -17.95
N VAL A 22 12.19 1.48 -16.82
CA VAL A 22 11.29 0.33 -16.63
C VAL A 22 9.85 0.82 -16.46
N THR A 23 9.61 1.83 -15.62
CA THR A 23 8.28 2.42 -15.43
C THR A 23 7.71 2.95 -16.73
N ALA A 24 8.50 3.65 -17.54
CA ALA A 24 8.05 4.17 -18.83
C ALA A 24 7.68 3.06 -19.84
N HIS A 25 8.33 1.90 -19.75
CA HIS A 25 8.05 0.76 -20.63
C HIS A 25 6.87 -0.09 -20.16
N ASP A 26 6.81 -0.38 -18.86
CA ASP A 26 5.81 -1.29 -18.28
C ASP A 26 4.51 -0.57 -17.87
N GLY A 27 4.54 0.75 -17.74
CA GLY A 27 3.41 1.57 -17.28
C GLY A 27 3.15 1.51 -15.76
N VAL A 28 3.99 0.81 -15.00
CA VAL A 28 3.89 0.62 -13.55
C VAL A 28 5.27 0.74 -12.92
N SER A 29 5.34 1.37 -11.75
CA SER A 29 6.58 1.39 -10.96
C SER A 29 6.90 -0.01 -10.42
N PRO A 30 8.11 -0.55 -10.65
CA PRO A 30 8.55 -1.81 -10.09
C PRO A 30 8.99 -1.73 -8.61
N LEU A 31 9.02 -0.54 -8.02
CA LEU A 31 9.33 -0.29 -6.61
C LEU A 31 8.22 0.55 -5.97
N ASP A 32 7.84 0.23 -4.74
CA ASP A 32 6.93 1.06 -3.94
C ASP A 32 7.66 2.20 -3.21
N GLU A 33 6.92 2.95 -2.39
CA GLU A 33 7.46 4.06 -1.59
C GLU A 33 8.55 3.59 -0.61
N ALA A 34 8.33 2.47 0.10
CA ALA A 34 9.27 1.96 1.09
C ALA A 34 10.60 1.56 0.43
N ALA A 35 10.56 0.85 -0.70
CA ALA A 35 11.75 0.48 -1.44
C ALA A 35 12.47 1.68 -2.08
N SER A 36 11.71 2.71 -2.49
CA SER A 36 12.27 3.94 -3.03
C SER A 36 12.99 4.75 -1.94
N LEU A 37 12.38 4.91 -0.77
CA LEU A 37 13.00 5.55 0.40
C LEU A 37 14.26 4.81 0.86
N ALA A 38 14.25 3.48 0.78
CA ALA A 38 15.40 2.66 1.14
C ALA A 38 16.62 2.82 0.20
N LEU A 39 16.49 3.49 -0.96
CA LEU A 39 17.65 3.84 -1.80
C LEU A 39 18.53 4.93 -1.17
N ASP A 40 17.94 5.78 -0.33
CA ASP A 40 18.58 6.92 0.32
C ASP A 40 19.05 6.64 1.75
N GLY A 41 18.53 5.59 2.38
CA GLY A 41 18.76 5.27 3.79
C GLY A 41 19.29 3.86 4.05
N ASP A 42 19.18 3.46 5.31
CA ASP A 42 19.52 2.11 5.77
C ASP A 42 18.29 1.19 5.71
N GLY A 43 18.49 -0.11 5.95
CA GLY A 43 17.38 -1.07 6.10
C GLY A 43 17.05 -1.86 4.84
N ALA A 44 17.90 -1.76 3.80
CA ALA A 44 17.83 -2.62 2.64
C ALA A 44 19.20 -3.21 2.28
N ARG A 45 19.16 -4.39 1.65
CA ARG A 45 20.27 -4.96 0.91
C ARG A 45 20.01 -4.75 -0.57
N HIS A 46 20.95 -4.11 -1.26
CA HIS A 46 20.85 -3.79 -2.67
C HIS A 46 21.65 -4.78 -3.52
N LEU A 47 21.02 -5.36 -4.53
CA LEU A 47 21.60 -6.26 -5.52
C LEU A 47 21.57 -5.57 -6.88
N LEU A 48 22.74 -5.25 -7.43
CA LEU A 48 22.87 -4.48 -8.68
C LEU A 48 23.68 -5.25 -9.72
N ARG A 49 23.23 -5.18 -10.98
CA ARG A 49 23.93 -5.71 -12.16
C ARG A 49 24.26 -4.56 -13.10
N LEU A 50 25.54 -4.45 -13.44
CA LEU A 50 26.06 -3.51 -14.42
C LEU A 50 26.48 -4.25 -15.70
N GLU A 51 26.27 -3.62 -16.85
CA GLU A 51 26.96 -3.97 -18.11
C GLU A 51 27.78 -2.75 -18.55
N GLY A 52 29.12 -2.88 -18.47
CA GLY A 52 29.99 -1.71 -18.45
C GLY A 52 29.64 -0.85 -17.23
N ASP A 53 29.42 0.44 -17.45
CA ASP A 53 29.08 1.42 -16.42
C ASP A 53 27.57 1.68 -16.30
N ARG A 54 26.72 0.81 -16.89
CA ARG A 54 25.26 1.02 -16.90
C ARG A 54 24.55 -0.04 -16.06
N ALA A 55 23.69 0.40 -15.14
CA ALA A 55 22.76 -0.49 -14.45
C ALA A 55 21.74 -1.10 -15.42
N VAL A 56 21.71 -2.44 -15.44
CA VAL A 56 20.81 -3.23 -16.28
C VAL A 56 19.78 -4.04 -15.47
N ALA A 57 20.04 -4.29 -14.20
CA ALA A 57 19.08 -4.93 -13.31
C ALA A 57 19.36 -4.61 -11.86
N TYR A 58 18.31 -4.51 -11.06
CA TYR A 58 18.36 -4.17 -9.64
C TYR A 58 17.33 -4.99 -8.85
N ALA A 59 17.65 -5.35 -7.61
CA ALA A 59 16.69 -5.80 -6.62
C ALA A 59 17.07 -5.28 -5.22
N GLY A 60 16.09 -4.82 -4.47
CA GLY A 60 16.21 -4.49 -3.05
C GLY A 60 15.61 -5.62 -2.19
N VAL A 61 16.28 -5.95 -1.09
CA VAL A 61 15.77 -6.84 -0.03
C VAL A 61 15.64 -6.00 1.23
N LEU A 62 14.42 -5.66 1.63
CA LEU A 62 14.14 -4.85 2.81
C LEU A 62 14.25 -5.69 4.09
N ALA A 63 14.42 -5.01 5.23
CA ALA A 63 14.59 -5.65 6.53
C ALA A 63 13.43 -6.56 6.97
N ASP A 64 12.21 -6.28 6.51
CA ASP A 64 11.00 -7.10 6.74
C ASP A 64 10.95 -8.37 5.85
N GLY A 65 11.89 -8.52 4.92
CA GLY A 65 11.94 -9.60 3.94
C GLY A 65 11.19 -9.31 2.65
N THR A 66 10.72 -8.09 2.42
CA THR A 66 10.17 -7.65 1.15
C THR A 66 11.26 -7.59 0.08
N VAL A 67 11.00 -8.19 -1.08
CA VAL A 67 11.89 -8.16 -2.24
C VAL A 67 11.17 -7.55 -3.42
N GLN A 68 11.79 -6.52 -4.01
CA GLN A 68 11.29 -5.80 -5.18
C GLN A 68 12.45 -5.55 -6.13
N GLY A 69 12.20 -5.55 -7.44
CA GLY A 69 13.27 -5.43 -8.40
C GLY A 69 12.81 -5.35 -9.84
N MET A 70 13.78 -5.06 -10.71
CA MET A 70 13.55 -4.73 -12.10
C MET A 70 14.72 -5.13 -12.99
N VAL A 71 14.41 -5.44 -14.24
CA VAL A 71 15.38 -5.68 -15.31
C VAL A 71 15.04 -4.76 -16.46
N ARG A 72 16.06 -4.06 -16.96
CA ARG A 72 15.93 -3.14 -18.09
C ARG A 72 15.28 -3.84 -19.30
N PRO A 73 14.26 -3.26 -19.96
CA PRO A 73 13.45 -3.97 -20.95
C PRO A 73 14.26 -4.60 -22.09
N GLU A 74 15.23 -3.85 -22.64
CA GLU A 74 16.06 -4.28 -23.78
C GLU A 74 16.91 -5.53 -23.52
N VAL A 75 17.14 -5.89 -22.26
CA VAL A 75 18.04 -6.99 -21.85
C VAL A 75 17.33 -8.04 -21.00
N ARG A 76 15.99 -8.03 -21.01
CA ARG A 76 15.17 -9.10 -20.41
C ARG A 76 15.47 -10.45 -21.08
N ARG A 77 15.08 -11.53 -20.40
CA ARG A 77 15.27 -12.93 -20.85
C ARG A 77 16.73 -13.39 -21.02
N ARG A 78 17.69 -12.63 -20.47
CA ARG A 78 19.12 -12.97 -20.43
C ARG A 78 19.59 -13.58 -19.10
N GLY A 79 18.65 -14.03 -18.24
CA GLY A 79 18.96 -14.62 -16.93
C GLY A 79 19.29 -13.63 -15.80
N LEU A 80 19.28 -12.31 -16.08
CA LEU A 80 19.59 -11.28 -15.07
C LEU A 80 18.62 -11.29 -13.88
N GLY A 81 17.32 -11.38 -14.14
CA GLY A 81 16.29 -11.47 -13.10
C GLY A 81 16.43 -12.75 -12.27
N THR A 82 16.70 -13.89 -12.90
CA THR A 82 16.98 -15.16 -12.22
C THR A 82 18.15 -15.01 -11.26
N ALA A 83 19.26 -14.43 -11.72
CA ALA A 83 20.45 -14.25 -10.90
C ALA A 83 20.29 -13.24 -9.76
N LEU A 84 19.29 -12.35 -9.81
CA LEU A 84 18.92 -11.46 -8.71
C LEU A 84 18.00 -12.16 -7.72
N LEU A 85 16.98 -12.85 -8.23
CA LEU A 85 16.00 -13.60 -7.43
C LEU A 85 16.69 -14.71 -6.62
N GLU A 86 17.59 -15.48 -7.23
CA GLU A 86 18.36 -16.52 -6.55
C GLU A 86 19.22 -15.94 -5.42
N ALA A 87 19.84 -14.79 -5.65
CA ALA A 87 20.66 -14.12 -4.64
C ALA A 87 19.81 -13.61 -3.48
N ALA A 88 18.68 -12.96 -3.76
CA ALA A 88 17.75 -12.47 -2.73
C ALA A 88 17.20 -13.63 -1.88
N LEU A 89 16.75 -14.72 -2.52
CA LEU A 89 16.20 -15.88 -1.82
C LEU A 89 17.26 -16.77 -1.15
N SER A 90 18.53 -16.63 -1.51
CA SER A 90 19.63 -17.28 -0.79
C SER A 90 19.94 -16.55 0.52
N ASP A 91 19.80 -15.22 0.54
CA ASP A 91 20.03 -14.39 1.73
C ASP A 91 18.81 -14.40 2.66
N ARG A 92 17.60 -14.32 2.08
CA ARG A 92 16.33 -14.28 2.79
C ARG A 92 15.35 -15.35 2.24
N PRO A 93 15.45 -16.61 2.67
CA PRO A 93 14.64 -17.71 2.14
C PRO A 93 13.12 -17.56 2.35
N ASP A 94 12.71 -16.79 3.36
CA ASP A 94 11.32 -16.47 3.74
C ASP A 94 10.78 -15.20 3.04
N ALA A 95 11.58 -14.58 2.17
CA ALA A 95 11.24 -13.32 1.52
C ALA A 95 9.93 -13.38 0.71
N GLY A 96 9.19 -12.28 0.76
CA GLY A 96 8.04 -12.00 -0.09
C GLY A 96 8.46 -11.18 -1.30
N VAL A 97 8.39 -11.76 -2.49
CA VAL A 97 8.73 -11.07 -3.75
C VAL A 97 7.48 -10.43 -4.32
N TRP A 98 7.47 -9.11 -4.46
CA TRP A 98 6.33 -8.38 -5.02
C TRP A 98 6.44 -8.22 -6.54
N ALA A 99 5.35 -8.50 -7.24
CA ALA A 99 5.14 -8.20 -8.64
C ALA A 99 4.10 -7.06 -8.77
N HIS A 100 4.58 -5.82 -8.79
CA HIS A 100 3.74 -4.64 -8.97
C HIS A 100 3.05 -4.65 -10.34
N GLY A 101 1.78 -4.25 -10.38
CA GLY A 101 0.90 -4.33 -11.55
C GLY A 101 0.51 -5.76 -11.96
N ALA A 102 1.05 -6.77 -11.27
CA ALA A 102 0.88 -8.19 -11.57
C ALA A 102 1.09 -8.49 -13.07
N LEU A 103 2.15 -7.90 -13.65
CA LEU A 103 2.47 -8.03 -15.07
C LEU A 103 2.66 -9.51 -15.43
N GLU A 104 2.11 -9.92 -16.57
CA GLU A 104 2.14 -11.33 -17.02
C GLU A 104 3.57 -11.88 -17.05
N GLY A 105 4.53 -11.09 -17.53
CA GLY A 105 5.95 -11.46 -17.56
C GLY A 105 6.55 -11.69 -16.18
N SER A 106 6.19 -10.88 -15.19
CA SER A 106 6.67 -11.01 -13.80
C SER A 106 6.05 -12.23 -13.12
N LEU A 107 4.74 -12.42 -13.23
CA LEU A 107 4.06 -13.58 -12.66
C LEU A 107 4.55 -14.90 -13.27
N ALA A 108 4.73 -14.95 -14.60
CA ALA A 108 5.26 -16.12 -15.27
C ALA A 108 6.71 -16.40 -14.85
N PHE A 109 7.54 -15.36 -14.69
CA PHE A 109 8.92 -15.49 -14.21
C PHE A 109 8.98 -16.05 -12.78
N LEU A 110 8.22 -15.48 -11.85
CA LEU A 110 8.22 -15.91 -10.44
C LEU A 110 7.62 -17.31 -10.28
N SER A 111 6.55 -17.63 -11.01
CA SER A 111 5.94 -18.97 -11.01
C SER A 111 6.90 -20.01 -11.58
N ALA A 112 7.62 -19.70 -12.67
CA ALA A 112 8.63 -20.59 -13.24
C ALA A 112 9.83 -20.82 -12.30
N ALA A 113 10.11 -19.87 -11.39
CA ALA A 113 11.07 -20.03 -10.32
C ALA A 113 10.53 -20.80 -9.10
N GLY A 114 9.29 -21.32 -9.17
CA GLY A 114 8.67 -22.14 -8.13
C GLY A 114 8.07 -21.35 -6.98
N LEU A 115 7.91 -20.03 -7.10
CA LEU A 115 7.18 -19.24 -6.12
C LEU A 115 5.68 -19.36 -6.35
N VAL A 116 4.91 -19.21 -5.27
CA VAL A 116 3.44 -19.24 -5.27
C VAL A 116 2.89 -17.93 -4.71
N GLU A 117 1.74 -17.51 -5.22
CA GLU A 117 1.01 -16.34 -4.73
C GLU A 117 0.59 -16.57 -3.26
N THR A 118 0.84 -15.56 -2.42
CA THR A 118 0.54 -15.60 -0.98
C THR A 118 -0.26 -14.40 -0.51
N ARG A 119 -0.11 -13.23 -1.15
CA ARG A 119 -0.96 -12.05 -0.96
C ARG A 119 -1.26 -11.42 -2.30
N ARG A 120 -2.41 -10.75 -2.38
CA ARG A 120 -2.81 -9.95 -3.55
C ARG A 120 -3.42 -8.66 -3.04
N LEU A 121 -2.72 -7.57 -3.28
CA LEU A 121 -3.17 -6.24 -2.94
C LEU A 121 -3.86 -5.64 -4.17
N LEU A 122 -5.10 -5.18 -4.03
CA LEU A 122 -5.83 -4.52 -5.08
C LEU A 122 -5.79 -3.02 -4.84
N THR A 123 -5.53 -2.25 -5.91
CA THR A 123 -5.79 -0.81 -5.93
C THR A 123 -7.17 -0.61 -6.52
N LEU A 124 -8.01 0.11 -5.79
CA LEU A 124 -9.36 0.47 -6.20
C LEU A 124 -9.41 1.97 -6.39
N HIS A 125 -10.11 2.41 -7.43
CA HIS A 125 -10.29 3.83 -7.75
C HIS A 125 -11.78 4.17 -7.87
N ARG A 126 -12.12 5.37 -7.46
CA ARG A 126 -13.44 5.98 -7.68
C ARG A 126 -13.26 7.41 -8.17
N ALA A 127 -13.91 7.76 -9.29
CA ALA A 127 -14.07 9.15 -9.70
C ALA A 127 -15.07 9.90 -8.78
N LEU A 128 -14.80 11.19 -8.52
CA LEU A 128 -15.62 12.08 -7.70
C LEU A 128 -16.09 13.34 -8.45
N GLY A 129 -15.82 13.44 -9.76
CA GLY A 129 -16.25 14.55 -10.61
C GLY A 129 -17.78 14.68 -10.75
N ALA A 130 -18.23 15.75 -11.42
CA ALA A 130 -19.64 16.15 -11.50
C ALA A 130 -20.62 15.05 -11.97
N ASP A 131 -20.16 14.12 -12.80
CA ASP A 131 -20.98 13.01 -13.31
C ASP A 131 -21.01 11.78 -12.38
N ALA A 132 -20.23 11.78 -11.30
CA ALA A 132 -20.08 10.66 -10.37
C ALA A 132 -20.92 10.86 -9.10
N ALA A 133 -22.24 10.67 -9.22
CA ALA A 133 -23.16 10.83 -8.10
C ALA A 133 -22.80 9.92 -6.90
N LEU A 134 -22.78 10.53 -5.71
CA LEU A 134 -22.60 9.81 -4.45
C LEU A 134 -23.96 9.35 -3.91
N GLU A 135 -24.02 8.11 -3.42
CA GLU A 135 -25.18 7.64 -2.66
C GLU A 135 -25.35 8.49 -1.37
N PRO A 136 -26.57 8.65 -0.85
CA PRO A 136 -26.78 9.29 0.45
C PRO A 136 -26.00 8.58 1.56
N VAL A 137 -25.51 9.34 2.54
CA VAL A 137 -24.87 8.75 3.73
C VAL A 137 -25.89 7.83 4.41
N PRO A 138 -25.58 6.53 4.58
CA PRO A 138 -26.50 5.59 5.17
C PRO A 138 -26.66 5.90 6.65
N GLU A 139 -27.82 5.57 7.22
CA GLU A 139 -27.96 5.58 8.66
C GLU A 139 -27.30 4.34 9.28
N SER A 140 -26.56 4.54 10.37
CA SER A 140 -26.10 3.44 11.20
C SER A 140 -27.24 2.90 12.04
N SER A 141 -27.27 1.58 12.24
CA SER A 141 -28.19 0.95 13.20
C SER A 141 -27.67 0.99 14.64
N LEU A 142 -26.49 1.57 14.89
CA LEU A 142 -25.92 1.69 16.23
C LEU A 142 -26.47 2.93 16.95
N PRO A 143 -27.21 2.77 18.06
CA PRO A 143 -27.68 3.91 18.85
C PRO A 143 -26.50 4.66 19.49
N GLY A 144 -26.64 5.99 19.59
CA GLY A 144 -25.61 6.84 20.21
C GLY A 144 -24.37 7.07 19.35
N LEU A 145 -24.40 6.68 18.06
CA LEU A 145 -23.33 6.97 17.13
C LEU A 145 -23.25 8.47 16.87
N THR A 146 -22.07 9.04 17.05
CA THR A 146 -21.73 10.41 16.61
C THR A 146 -20.47 10.40 15.76
N LEU A 147 -20.37 11.34 14.83
CA LEU A 147 -19.16 11.56 14.04
C LEU A 147 -18.45 12.82 14.52
N GLY A 148 -17.14 12.85 14.35
CA GLY A 148 -16.31 14.02 14.61
C GLY A 148 -15.01 13.97 13.84
N VAL A 149 -14.17 14.96 14.08
CA VAL A 149 -12.80 15.05 13.53
C VAL A 149 -11.81 14.56 14.58
N PHE A 150 -10.75 13.88 14.13
CA PHE A 150 -9.67 13.42 14.98
C PHE A 150 -8.98 14.60 15.69
N ASP A 151 -8.71 14.42 16.98
CA ASP A 151 -7.90 15.33 17.79
C ASP A 151 -6.75 14.52 18.40
N PRO A 152 -5.48 14.81 18.05
CA PRO A 152 -4.34 14.03 18.55
C PRO A 152 -4.24 13.97 20.07
N ALA A 153 -4.59 15.05 20.79
CA ALA A 153 -4.49 15.11 22.24
C ALA A 153 -5.56 14.25 22.92
N ARG A 154 -6.73 14.13 22.31
CA ARG A 154 -7.86 13.35 22.83
C ARG A 154 -7.86 11.90 22.36
N ASP A 155 -7.46 11.66 21.11
CA ASP A 155 -7.87 10.45 20.38
C ASP A 155 -6.73 9.47 20.07
N ALA A 156 -5.47 9.91 20.11
CA ALA A 156 -4.35 9.12 19.59
C ALA A 156 -4.23 7.72 20.23
N ASP A 157 -4.36 7.62 21.55
CA ASP A 157 -4.26 6.32 22.24
C ASP A 157 -5.46 5.40 21.93
N ALA A 158 -6.66 5.97 21.86
CA ALA A 158 -7.87 5.23 21.49
C ALA A 158 -7.81 4.76 20.03
N TRP A 159 -7.27 5.60 19.13
CA TRP A 159 -7.07 5.27 17.73
C TRP A 159 -6.15 4.07 17.57
N VAL A 160 -4.99 4.07 18.25
CA VAL A 160 -4.05 2.93 18.24
C VAL A 160 -4.74 1.65 18.73
N GLY A 161 -5.54 1.75 19.79
CA GLY A 161 -6.31 0.63 20.32
C GLY A 161 -7.32 0.06 19.31
N VAL A 162 -8.12 0.91 18.67
CA VAL A 162 -9.09 0.49 17.65
C VAL A 162 -8.39 -0.09 16.43
N ASN A 163 -7.32 0.55 15.96
CA ASN A 163 -6.53 0.09 14.82
C ASN A 163 -5.96 -1.31 15.07
N SER A 164 -5.33 -1.53 16.22
CA SER A 164 -4.77 -2.84 16.59
C SER A 164 -5.86 -3.94 16.62
N ARG A 165 -7.05 -3.64 17.17
CA ARG A 165 -8.16 -4.60 17.19
C ARG A 165 -8.74 -4.87 15.80
N ALA A 166 -8.95 -3.83 15.00
CA ALA A 166 -9.54 -3.94 13.67
C ALA A 166 -8.62 -4.69 12.69
N PHE A 167 -7.31 -4.58 12.87
CA PHE A 167 -6.28 -5.16 12.02
C PHE A 167 -5.46 -6.25 12.71
N ALA A 168 -6.02 -6.94 13.71
CA ALA A 168 -5.28 -7.89 14.56
C ALA A 168 -4.58 -9.03 13.78
N SER A 169 -5.07 -9.39 12.59
CA SER A 169 -4.47 -10.39 11.70
C SER A 169 -3.57 -9.79 10.61
N HIS A 170 -3.44 -8.46 10.54
CA HIS A 170 -2.61 -7.77 9.55
C HIS A 170 -1.22 -7.49 10.15
N PRO A 171 -0.13 -8.04 9.57
CA PRO A 171 1.21 -7.93 10.15
C PRO A 171 1.70 -6.50 10.37
N GLU A 172 1.48 -5.63 9.39
CA GLU A 172 1.95 -4.23 9.44
C GLU A 172 0.95 -3.32 10.18
N GLN A 173 -0.27 -3.21 9.67
CA GLN A 173 -1.28 -2.29 10.22
C GLN A 173 -1.67 -2.62 11.67
N GLY A 174 -1.80 -3.89 12.05
CA GLY A 174 -2.20 -4.29 13.41
C GLY A 174 -1.15 -4.00 14.49
N ALA A 175 0.11 -3.81 14.08
CA ALA A 175 1.25 -3.59 14.97
C ALA A 175 1.60 -2.11 15.18
N LEU A 176 0.88 -1.18 14.52
CA LEU A 176 1.17 0.25 14.65
C LEU A 176 1.09 0.72 16.10
N THR A 177 2.15 1.36 16.55
CA THR A 177 2.29 1.93 17.89
C THR A 177 1.90 3.40 17.93
N ARG A 178 1.87 3.98 19.14
CA ARG A 178 1.70 5.43 19.32
C ARG A 178 2.79 6.24 18.61
N ALA A 179 4.04 5.77 18.67
CA ALA A 179 5.15 6.44 18.00
C ALA A 179 4.99 6.41 16.47
N ASP A 180 4.50 5.28 15.91
CA ASP A 180 4.24 5.16 14.47
C ASP A 180 3.10 6.08 14.01
N LEU A 181 2.07 6.26 14.85
CA LEU A 181 1.02 7.24 14.61
C LEU A 181 1.60 8.67 14.64
N ASP A 182 2.34 9.03 15.70
CA ASP A 182 2.91 10.38 15.85
C ASP A 182 3.83 10.75 14.66
N GLN A 183 4.58 9.78 14.11
CA GLN A 183 5.39 9.97 12.89
C GLN A 183 4.53 10.30 11.66
N ARG A 184 3.36 9.68 11.52
CA ARG A 184 2.41 9.95 10.42
C ARG A 184 1.71 11.29 10.59
N LEU A 185 1.32 11.64 11.82
CA LEU A 185 0.74 12.94 12.14
C LEU A 185 1.71 14.11 11.89
N ALA A 186 3.03 13.84 11.89
CA ALA A 186 4.06 14.84 11.57
C ALA A 186 4.33 15.01 10.07
N GLN A 187 3.71 14.20 9.20
CA GLN A 187 3.93 14.29 7.76
C GLN A 187 3.27 15.54 7.16
N PRO A 188 3.87 16.14 6.11
CA PRO A 188 3.35 17.37 5.51
C PRO A 188 1.99 17.22 4.84
N TRP A 189 1.56 15.98 4.54
CA TRP A 189 0.24 15.67 3.98
C TRP A 189 -0.84 15.51 5.05
N PHE A 190 -0.49 15.43 6.34
CA PHE A 190 -1.48 15.22 7.39
C PHE A 190 -2.33 16.47 7.61
N ASP A 191 -3.65 16.27 7.53
CA ASP A 191 -4.65 17.20 8.04
C ASP A 191 -5.60 16.43 8.96
N ALA A 192 -5.83 16.94 10.17
CA ALA A 192 -6.75 16.33 11.13
C ALA A 192 -8.18 16.28 10.58
N GLU A 193 -8.56 17.29 9.79
CA GLU A 193 -9.85 17.39 9.12
C GLU A 193 -10.12 16.23 8.16
N ASP A 194 -9.08 15.64 7.58
CA ASP A 194 -9.17 14.49 6.68
C ASP A 194 -9.23 13.15 7.43
N MET A 195 -9.38 13.20 8.76
CA MET A 195 -9.49 12.02 9.62
C MET A 195 -10.79 12.05 10.42
N VAL A 196 -11.83 11.44 9.85
CA VAL A 196 -13.16 11.37 10.47
C VAL A 196 -13.22 10.18 11.42
N VAL A 197 -13.74 10.42 12.63
CA VAL A 197 -13.86 9.42 13.69
C VAL A 197 -15.31 9.17 14.05
N ALA A 198 -15.65 7.91 14.32
CA ALA A 198 -16.93 7.47 14.83
C ALA A 198 -16.85 7.23 16.34
N ARG A 199 -17.88 7.68 17.07
CA ARG A 199 -17.99 7.49 18.51
C ARG A 199 -19.29 6.86 18.91
N ARG A 200 -19.25 6.05 19.96
CA ARG A 200 -20.43 5.62 20.70
C ARG A 200 -20.28 6.10 22.14
N ASP A 201 -21.24 6.90 22.60
CA ASP A 201 -21.25 7.42 23.97
C ASP A 201 -19.91 8.12 24.38
N GLY A 202 -19.23 8.73 23.39
CA GLY A 202 -17.95 9.42 23.55
C GLY A 202 -16.70 8.56 23.29
N GLU A 203 -16.82 7.24 23.19
CA GLU A 203 -15.70 6.32 22.92
C GLU A 203 -15.45 6.18 21.42
N LEU A 204 -14.19 6.27 20.97
CA LEU A 204 -13.80 6.05 19.57
C LEU A 204 -13.94 4.57 19.21
N ILE A 205 -14.75 4.28 18.19
CA ILE A 205 -15.07 2.91 17.76
C ILE A 205 -14.80 2.65 16.27
N GLY A 206 -14.36 3.65 15.54
CA GLY A 206 -14.01 3.53 14.13
C GLY A 206 -13.50 4.85 13.58
N PHE A 207 -12.85 4.79 12.42
CA PHE A 207 -12.32 5.96 11.74
C PHE A 207 -12.14 5.70 10.25
N VAL A 208 -12.11 6.78 9.49
CA VAL A 208 -11.55 6.83 8.13
C VAL A 208 -10.51 7.95 8.12
N TRP A 209 -9.33 7.64 7.61
CA TRP A 209 -8.24 8.59 7.44
C TRP A 209 -7.96 8.71 5.95
N VAL A 210 -8.08 9.92 5.43
CA VAL A 210 -7.73 10.28 4.06
C VAL A 210 -6.33 10.90 4.03
N LYS A 211 -5.53 10.50 3.06
CA LYS A 211 -4.28 11.16 2.69
C LYS A 211 -4.53 11.92 1.40
N ARG A 212 -4.36 13.24 1.43
CA ARG A 212 -4.42 14.05 0.20
C ARG A 212 -3.06 14.06 -0.48
N GLU A 213 -3.08 13.89 -1.78
CA GLU A 213 -1.91 14.08 -2.61
C GLU A 213 -1.86 15.51 -3.14
N ARG A 214 -0.70 15.91 -3.67
CA ARG A 214 -0.60 17.19 -4.36
C ARG A 214 -1.46 17.14 -5.64
N PRO A 215 -2.19 18.21 -6.00
CA PRO A 215 -2.99 18.23 -7.22
C PRO A 215 -2.18 17.83 -8.47
N GLY A 216 -2.68 16.85 -9.21
CA GLY A 216 -2.04 16.25 -10.39
C GLY A 216 -0.88 15.31 -10.09
N ALA A 217 -0.66 14.91 -8.83
CA ALA A 217 0.33 13.89 -8.48
C ALA A 217 -0.15 12.49 -8.85
N THR A 218 -1.46 12.23 -8.74
CA THR A 218 -2.12 11.02 -9.22
C THR A 218 -3.40 11.41 -9.95
N ASP A 219 -4.04 10.47 -10.64
CA ASP A 219 -5.36 10.72 -11.26
C ASP A 219 -6.46 10.96 -10.21
N ALA A 220 -6.23 10.53 -8.96
CA ALA A 220 -7.17 10.61 -7.86
C ALA A 220 -6.98 11.86 -6.99
N ASP A 221 -5.75 12.31 -6.75
CA ASP A 221 -5.38 13.38 -5.81
C ASP A 221 -5.74 13.11 -4.32
N ALA A 222 -6.32 11.95 -3.99
CA ALA A 222 -6.57 11.52 -2.62
C ALA A 222 -6.59 10.00 -2.49
N GLU A 223 -6.22 9.51 -1.30
CA GLU A 223 -6.23 8.11 -0.92
C GLU A 223 -7.08 7.93 0.35
N ILE A 224 -7.98 6.94 0.36
CA ILE A 224 -8.51 6.42 1.62
C ILE A 224 -7.41 5.58 2.29
N TYR A 225 -6.56 6.26 3.05
CA TYR A 225 -5.35 5.71 3.64
C TYR A 225 -5.64 4.55 4.61
N VAL A 226 -6.56 4.75 5.56
CA VAL A 226 -6.97 3.68 6.50
C VAL A 226 -8.45 3.80 6.86
N VAL A 227 -9.17 2.69 6.79
CA VAL A 227 -10.54 2.57 7.34
C VAL A 227 -10.57 1.47 8.38
N ALA A 228 -11.08 1.79 9.57
CA ALA A 228 -11.24 0.82 10.64
C ALA A 228 -12.60 0.92 11.32
N THR A 229 -13.10 -0.21 11.79
CA THR A 229 -14.22 -0.30 12.70
C THR A 229 -13.88 -1.34 13.75
N ASP A 230 -14.05 -1.00 15.01
CA ASP A 230 -13.84 -1.92 16.13
C ASP A 230 -14.69 -3.19 15.91
N PRO A 231 -14.07 -4.39 15.93
CA PRO A 231 -14.78 -5.66 15.75
C PRO A 231 -16.02 -5.83 16.63
N ALA A 232 -16.03 -5.25 17.84
CA ALA A 232 -17.15 -5.36 18.78
C ALA A 232 -18.44 -4.68 18.31
N VAL A 233 -18.36 -3.78 17.31
CA VAL A 233 -19.51 -3.03 16.77
C VAL A 233 -19.63 -3.13 15.25
N GLN A 234 -18.98 -4.11 14.62
CA GLN A 234 -19.17 -4.39 13.21
C GLN A 234 -20.61 -4.83 12.89
N GLY A 235 -20.99 -4.76 11.61
CA GLY A 235 -22.36 -5.07 11.17
C GLY A 235 -23.36 -3.92 11.33
N HIS A 236 -22.96 -2.82 11.97
CA HIS A 236 -23.81 -1.62 12.15
C HIS A 236 -23.58 -0.51 11.12
N ARG A 237 -22.97 -0.84 9.97
CA ARG A 237 -22.68 0.09 8.85
C ARG A 237 -21.76 1.28 9.19
N ILE A 238 -20.98 1.22 10.28
CA ILE A 238 -20.09 2.31 10.70
C ILE A 238 -19.06 2.67 9.61
N ALA A 239 -18.37 1.66 9.04
CA ALA A 239 -17.43 1.89 7.93
C ALA A 239 -18.11 2.54 6.71
N ALA A 240 -19.37 2.20 6.41
CA ALA A 240 -20.11 2.80 5.31
C ALA A 240 -20.46 4.27 5.59
N VAL A 241 -20.85 4.60 6.82
CA VAL A 241 -21.09 5.99 7.25
C VAL A 241 -19.80 6.80 7.12
N LEU A 242 -18.70 6.30 7.68
CA LEU A 242 -17.40 6.96 7.66
C LEU A 242 -16.91 7.21 6.23
N LEU A 243 -16.90 6.16 5.39
CA LEU A 243 -16.48 6.26 4.00
C LEU A 243 -17.36 7.26 3.23
N ALA A 244 -18.69 7.18 3.37
CA ALA A 244 -19.60 8.12 2.72
C ALA A 244 -19.33 9.58 3.10
N THR A 245 -19.09 9.84 4.39
CA THR A 245 -18.76 11.18 4.89
C THR A 245 -17.45 11.69 4.27
N ALA A 246 -16.40 10.87 4.23
CA ALA A 246 -15.13 11.24 3.62
C ALA A 246 -15.27 11.51 2.11
N LEU A 247 -15.94 10.63 1.35
CA LEU A 247 -16.14 10.79 -0.09
C LEU A 247 -16.91 12.07 -0.42
N ARG A 248 -17.94 12.40 0.37
CA ARG A 248 -18.72 13.63 0.17
C ARG A 248 -17.88 14.88 0.39
N ARG A 249 -17.07 14.90 1.46
CA ARG A 249 -16.16 16.01 1.73
C ARG A 249 -15.17 16.21 0.57
N LEU A 250 -14.55 15.12 0.11
CA LEU A 250 -13.62 15.17 -1.04
C LEU A 250 -14.30 15.70 -2.31
N ALA A 251 -15.53 15.24 -2.60
CA ALA A 251 -16.29 15.73 -3.75
C ALA A 251 -16.68 17.22 -3.60
N GLU A 252 -17.07 17.67 -2.41
CA GLU A 252 -17.39 19.08 -2.10
C GLU A 252 -16.16 19.98 -2.25
N ASP A 253 -14.96 19.45 -1.94
CA ASP A 253 -13.67 20.12 -2.12
C ASP A 253 -13.16 20.08 -3.57
N GLY A 254 -13.89 19.43 -4.49
CA GLY A 254 -13.53 19.36 -5.91
C GLY A 254 -12.40 18.39 -6.25
N VAL A 255 -12.12 17.41 -5.37
CA VAL A 255 -11.14 16.35 -5.65
C VAL A 255 -11.64 15.49 -6.81
N PRO A 256 -10.82 15.20 -7.85
CA PRO A 256 -11.27 14.52 -9.06
C PRO A 256 -11.57 13.03 -8.86
N GLY A 257 -10.87 12.37 -7.94
CA GLY A 257 -11.04 10.95 -7.65
C GLY A 257 -10.54 10.57 -6.26
N VAL A 258 -10.53 9.29 -5.98
CA VAL A 258 -9.95 8.75 -4.75
C VAL A 258 -9.53 7.31 -5.01
N GLU A 259 -8.38 6.93 -4.46
CA GLU A 259 -7.90 5.56 -4.51
C GLU A 259 -7.82 4.92 -3.12
N LEU A 260 -7.70 3.60 -3.07
CA LEU A 260 -7.42 2.84 -1.86
C LEU A 260 -6.75 1.52 -2.19
N TYR A 261 -6.09 0.95 -1.18
CA TYR A 261 -5.49 -0.38 -1.27
C TYR A 261 -6.20 -1.36 -0.34
N VAL A 262 -6.45 -2.58 -0.82
CA VAL A 262 -7.17 -3.62 -0.06
C VAL A 262 -6.70 -5.01 -0.44
N GLU A 263 -6.52 -5.88 0.56
CA GLU A 263 -6.22 -7.30 0.33
C GLU A 263 -7.40 -7.99 -0.38
N ALA A 264 -7.09 -8.79 -1.41
CA ALA A 264 -8.11 -9.42 -2.26
C ALA A 264 -8.99 -10.45 -1.52
N ASP A 265 -8.53 -10.97 -0.39
CA ASP A 265 -9.29 -11.89 0.46
C ASP A 265 -10.20 -11.15 1.48
N ASN A 266 -10.09 -9.83 1.60
CA ASN A 266 -10.96 -9.00 2.43
C ASN A 266 -12.30 -8.74 1.72
N THR A 267 -13.08 -9.81 1.55
CA THR A 267 -14.37 -9.76 0.83
C THR A 267 -15.38 -8.80 1.46
N ALA A 268 -15.28 -8.53 2.76
CA ALA A 268 -16.15 -7.58 3.45
C ALA A 268 -15.85 -6.13 3.03
N ALA A 269 -14.58 -5.74 3.00
CA ALA A 269 -14.16 -4.42 2.55
C ALA A 269 -14.42 -4.24 1.04
N LEU A 270 -14.13 -5.26 0.21
CA LEU A 270 -14.43 -5.21 -1.23
C LEU A 270 -15.91 -4.94 -1.51
N ARG A 271 -16.83 -5.67 -0.87
CA ARG A 271 -18.28 -5.43 -1.02
C ARG A 271 -18.71 -4.04 -0.57
N LEU A 272 -18.01 -3.46 0.42
CA LEU A 272 -18.27 -2.09 0.86
C LEU A 272 -17.81 -1.11 -0.23
N TYR A 273 -16.58 -1.23 -0.71
CA TYR A 273 -16.01 -0.32 -1.70
C TYR A 273 -16.73 -0.40 -3.04
N GLU A 274 -17.07 -1.60 -3.53
CA GLU A 274 -17.87 -1.79 -4.76
C GLU A 274 -19.24 -1.11 -4.67
N ARG A 275 -19.92 -1.21 -3.51
CA ARG A 275 -21.19 -0.49 -3.28
C ARG A 275 -21.00 1.02 -3.34
N TRP A 276 -19.88 1.50 -2.83
CA TRP A 276 -19.47 2.88 -2.97
C TRP A 276 -18.72 3.13 -4.27
N GLY A 277 -19.05 2.45 -5.38
CA GLY A 277 -18.62 2.82 -6.73
C GLY A 277 -17.11 2.80 -6.97
N PHE A 278 -16.34 2.11 -6.11
CA PHE A 278 -14.95 1.84 -6.40
C PHE A 278 -14.83 0.68 -7.37
N GLU A 279 -13.90 0.80 -8.31
CA GLU A 279 -13.57 -0.21 -9.30
C GLU A 279 -12.09 -0.58 -9.17
N VAL A 280 -11.73 -1.82 -9.48
CA VAL A 280 -10.33 -2.26 -9.46
C VAL A 280 -9.57 -1.53 -10.57
N SER A 281 -8.58 -0.73 -10.20
CA SER A 281 -7.68 -0.01 -11.12
C SER A 281 -6.28 -0.63 -11.19
N GLY A 282 -5.88 -1.39 -10.17
CA GLY A 282 -4.55 -1.99 -10.08
C GLY A 282 -4.53 -3.27 -9.25
N ARG A 283 -3.44 -4.03 -9.37
CA ARG A 283 -3.20 -5.24 -8.59
C ARG A 283 -1.71 -5.50 -8.44
N ASP A 284 -1.29 -5.81 -7.23
CA ASP A 284 0.05 -6.24 -6.89
C ASP A 284 -0.03 -7.63 -6.27
N VAL A 285 0.95 -8.49 -6.58
CA VAL A 285 0.97 -9.87 -6.09
C VAL A 285 2.26 -10.12 -5.33
N GLN A 286 2.15 -10.56 -4.08
CA GLN A 286 3.28 -11.09 -3.32
C GLN A 286 3.38 -12.60 -3.54
N MET A 287 4.55 -13.05 -3.98
CA MET A 287 4.85 -14.46 -4.16
C MET A 287 5.99 -14.90 -3.24
N ARG A 288 5.90 -16.11 -2.70
CA ARG A 288 6.91 -16.70 -1.80
C ARG A 288 7.28 -18.09 -2.27
N ARG A 289 8.43 -18.60 -1.84
CA ARG A 289 8.69 -20.04 -1.93
C ARG A 289 7.63 -20.77 -1.08
N PRO A 290 7.09 -21.90 -1.55
CA PRO A 290 6.23 -22.75 -0.73
C PRO A 290 6.94 -23.08 0.59
N ALA A 291 6.22 -23.01 1.70
CA ALA A 291 6.74 -23.51 2.96
C ALA A 291 7.13 -24.99 2.77
N ALA A 292 8.31 -25.37 3.26
CA ALA A 292 8.68 -26.78 3.27
C ALA A 292 7.59 -27.54 4.04
N ALA A 293 6.98 -28.54 3.40
CA ALA A 293 6.02 -29.40 4.07
C ALA A 293 6.70 -29.96 5.32
N SER A 294 6.14 -29.66 6.50
CA SER A 294 6.63 -30.25 7.75
C SER A 294 6.43 -31.76 7.64
N ALA A 295 7.53 -32.50 7.55
CA ALA A 295 7.54 -33.96 7.50
C ALA A 295 7.20 -34.57 8.86
#